data_AF-A0AAW5SKV0-F1
#
_entry.id   AF-A0AAW5SKV0-F1
#
_cell.length_a   1.000
_cell.length_b   1.000
_cell.length_c   1.000
_cell.angle_alpha   90.00
_cell.angle_beta   90.00
_cell.angle_gamma   90.00
#
_symmetry.space_group_name_H-M   'P 1'
#
loop_
_entity.id
_entity.type
_entity.pdbx_description
1 polymer ?
#
loop_
_entity_poly.entity_id
_entity_poly.type
_entity_poly.pdbx_seq_one_letter_code
_entity_poly.pdbx_strand_id
1 'polypeptide(L)'
;MIADTWTTRDLPVLRAAVEIYDRTGRNPSAAELGAACEFDEDTVQRALRALYREPFFEKGMDTWGGGILAVGPPTSAALRIAGQWPTPEGQLDRLIAAFEAVAADDSRTDEERSRAAKIGLWLSGALQQVAIGALGGAGGNMLSG
;
A
#
# COMPACT_ATOMS: atom_id res chain seq x y z
N MET A 1 -10.56 -13.07 -24.71
CA MET A 1 -9.97 -12.06 -23.80
C MET A 1 -10.21 -12.52 -22.38
N ILE A 2 -9.21 -12.43 -21.49
CA ILE A 2 -9.38 -12.74 -20.07
C ILE A 2 -10.05 -11.53 -19.39
N ALA A 3 -11.02 -11.77 -18.50
CA ALA A 3 -11.72 -10.70 -17.78
C ALA A 3 -10.79 -10.02 -16.76
N ASP A 4 -10.94 -8.70 -16.58
CA ASP A 4 -10.25 -7.95 -15.52
C ASP A 4 -10.86 -8.32 -14.16
N THR A 5 -10.24 -9.25 -13.44
CA THR A 5 -10.68 -9.64 -12.10
C THR A 5 -10.15 -8.71 -11.01
N TRP A 6 -9.12 -7.93 -11.30
CA TRP A 6 -8.51 -7.07 -10.29
C TRP A 6 -9.49 -5.98 -9.87
N THR A 7 -9.95 -5.18 -10.83
CA THR A 7 -10.85 -4.04 -10.54
C THR A 7 -12.24 -4.50 -10.11
N THR A 8 -12.71 -5.63 -10.65
CA THR A 8 -14.10 -6.09 -10.48
C THR A 8 -14.29 -7.04 -9.31
N ARG A 9 -13.23 -7.65 -8.76
CA ARG A 9 -13.34 -8.68 -7.71
C ARG A 9 -12.26 -8.56 -6.63
N ASP A 10 -10.99 -8.55 -7.02
CA ASP A 10 -9.89 -8.72 -6.06
C ASP A 10 -9.63 -7.44 -5.23
N LEU A 11 -9.61 -6.27 -5.88
CA LEU A 11 -9.41 -4.98 -5.21
C LEU A 11 -10.55 -4.60 -4.24
N PRO A 12 -11.85 -4.79 -4.57
CA PRO A 12 -12.94 -4.59 -3.61
C PRO A 12 -12.76 -5.41 -2.32
N VAL A 13 -12.40 -6.70 -2.46
CA VAL A 13 -12.18 -7.60 -1.31
C VAL A 13 -10.98 -7.15 -0.47
N LEU A 14 -9.88 -6.73 -1.11
CA LEU A 14 -8.71 -6.18 -0.42
C LEU A 14 -9.07 -4.93 0.39
N ARG A 15 -9.81 -3.99 -0.20
CA ARG A 15 -10.25 -2.76 0.47
C ARG A 15 -11.15 -3.06 1.66
N ALA A 16 -12.13 -3.95 1.49
CA ALA A 16 -13.02 -4.37 2.56
C ALA A 16 -12.23 -5.02 3.72
N ALA A 17 -11.23 -5.85 3.42
CA ALA A 17 -10.40 -6.47 4.44
C ALA A 17 -9.60 -5.42 5.24
N VAL A 18 -8.99 -4.46 4.55
CA VAL A 18 -8.27 -3.34 5.19
C VAL A 18 -9.21 -2.52 6.07
N GLU A 19 -10.38 -2.14 5.56
CA GLU A 19 -11.36 -1.33 6.31
C GLU A 19 -11.93 -2.06 7.53
N ILE A 20 -12.27 -3.34 7.41
CA ILE A 20 -12.78 -4.15 8.53
C ILE A 20 -11.69 -4.31 9.60
N TYR A 21 -10.45 -4.58 9.20
CA TYR A 21 -9.34 -4.72 10.13
C TYR A 21 -9.06 -3.41 10.86
N ASP A 22 -9.00 -2.28 10.16
CA ASP A 22 -8.79 -0.94 10.73
C ASP A 22 -9.86 -0.60 11.79
N ARG A 23 -11.14 -0.84 11.44
CA ARG A 23 -12.27 -0.55 12.33
C ARG A 23 -12.35 -1.45 13.55
N THR A 24 -11.93 -2.71 13.45
CA THR A 24 -12.23 -3.74 14.47
C THR A 24 -11.01 -4.33 15.16
N GLY A 25 -9.82 -4.18 14.60
CA GLY A 25 -8.59 -4.85 15.03
C GLY A 25 -8.61 -6.37 14.89
N ARG A 26 -9.61 -6.94 14.21
CA ARG A 26 -9.80 -8.40 14.08
C ARG A 26 -9.61 -8.85 12.64
N ASN A 27 -9.16 -10.09 12.48
CA ASN A 27 -9.01 -10.78 11.20
C ASN A 27 -10.38 -10.94 10.52
N PRO A 28 -10.63 -10.29 9.37
CA PRO A 28 -11.90 -10.38 8.64
C PRO A 28 -12.15 -11.81 8.14
N SER A 29 -13.34 -12.35 8.40
CA SER A 29 -13.76 -13.64 7.85
C SER A 29 -14.15 -13.53 6.37
N ALA A 30 -14.05 -14.64 5.63
CA ALA A 30 -14.51 -14.69 4.24
C ALA A 30 -16.01 -14.36 4.10
N ALA A 31 -16.83 -14.74 5.10
CA ALA A 31 -18.25 -14.40 5.13
C ALA A 31 -18.49 -12.89 5.31
N GLU A 32 -17.77 -12.23 6.22
CA GLU A 32 -17.84 -10.77 6.39
C GLU A 32 -17.40 -10.02 5.13
N LEU A 33 -16.36 -10.52 4.45
CA LEU A 33 -15.87 -9.94 3.20
C LEU A 33 -16.89 -10.10 2.06
N GLY A 34 -17.54 -11.26 1.96
CA GLY A 34 -18.62 -11.49 1.00
C GLY A 34 -19.80 -10.56 1.24
N ALA A 35 -20.22 -10.41 2.50
CA ALA A 35 -21.28 -9.47 2.86
C ALA A 35 -20.91 -8.01 2.54
N ALA A 36 -19.69 -7.59 2.84
CA ALA A 36 -19.23 -6.22 2.58
C ALA A 36 -19.09 -5.90 1.08
N CYS A 37 -18.76 -6.89 0.25
CA CYS A 37 -18.60 -6.73 -1.20
C CYS A 37 -19.83 -7.12 -2.01
N GLU A 38 -20.91 -7.59 -1.38
CA GLU A 38 -22.08 -8.19 -2.03
C GLU A 38 -21.71 -9.36 -2.97
N PHE A 39 -20.73 -10.16 -2.55
CA PHE A 39 -20.23 -11.31 -3.30
C PHE A 39 -20.68 -12.63 -2.67
N ASP A 40 -20.93 -13.62 -3.53
CA ASP A 40 -21.10 -14.99 -3.10
C ASP A 40 -19.79 -15.60 -2.56
N GLU A 41 -19.91 -16.71 -1.85
CA GLU A 41 -18.78 -17.38 -1.20
C GLU A 41 -17.70 -17.78 -2.22
N ASP A 42 -18.08 -18.33 -3.38
CA ASP A 42 -17.11 -18.77 -4.38
C ASP A 42 -16.34 -17.59 -4.96
N THR A 43 -17.01 -16.46 -5.20
CA THR A 43 -16.38 -15.22 -5.67
C THR A 43 -15.36 -14.71 -4.68
N VAL A 44 -15.69 -14.68 -3.39
CA VAL A 44 -14.76 -14.27 -2.33
C VAL A 44 -13.59 -15.25 -2.22
N GLN A 45 -13.84 -16.55 -2.25
CA GLN A 45 -12.77 -17.56 -2.17
C GLN A 45 -11.79 -17.44 -3.36
N ARG A 46 -12.28 -17.20 -4.58
CA ARG A 46 -11.42 -16.95 -5.74
C ARG A 46 -10.61 -15.66 -5.57
N ALA A 47 -11.22 -14.61 -5.02
CA ALA A 47 -10.53 -13.34 -4.75
C ALA A 47 -9.42 -13.52 -3.73
N LEU A 48 -9.73 -14.15 -2.59
CA LEU A 48 -8.78 -14.39 -1.52
C LEU A 48 -7.60 -15.25 -1.99
N ARG A 49 -7.84 -16.32 -2.77
CA ARG A 49 -6.77 -17.12 -3.36
C ARG A 49 -5.89 -16.32 -4.31
N ALA A 50 -6.45 -15.36 -5.05
CA ALA A 50 -5.67 -14.49 -5.91
C ALA A 50 -4.83 -13.50 -5.07
N LEU A 51 -5.43 -12.88 -4.05
CA LEU A 51 -4.76 -11.94 -3.16
C LEU A 51 -3.63 -12.59 -2.36
N TYR A 52 -3.77 -13.84 -1.92
CA TYR A 52 -2.74 -14.61 -1.22
C TYR A 52 -1.55 -15.03 -2.10
N ARG A 53 -1.57 -14.76 -3.41
CA ARG A 53 -0.37 -14.90 -4.26
C ARG A 53 0.64 -13.79 -4.02
N GLU A 54 0.17 -12.66 -3.50
CA GLU A 54 0.99 -11.52 -3.11
C GLU A 54 0.97 -11.37 -1.58
N PRO A 55 1.98 -10.72 -0.97
CA PRO A 55 2.07 -10.56 0.47
C PRO A 55 1.14 -9.44 0.98
N PHE A 56 -0.14 -9.45 0.60
CA PHE A 56 -1.14 -8.47 1.06
C PHE A 56 -1.64 -8.76 2.48
N PHE A 57 -1.66 -10.02 2.87
CA PHE A 57 -2.09 -10.44 4.20
C PHE A 57 -1.02 -11.31 4.84
N GLU A 58 -0.88 -11.21 6.15
CA GLU A 58 -0.25 -12.26 6.93
C GLU A 58 -1.08 -13.56 6.84
N LYS A 59 -0.51 -14.65 7.36
CA LYS A 59 -1.17 -15.96 7.33
C LYS A 59 -2.52 -15.90 8.04
N GLY A 60 -3.58 -16.25 7.31
CA GLY A 60 -4.94 -16.32 7.80
C GLY A 60 -5.27 -17.66 8.45
N MET A 61 -6.57 -17.92 8.57
CA MET A 61 -7.10 -19.21 9.01
C MET A 61 -7.73 -19.93 7.82
N ASP A 62 -7.42 -21.22 7.69
CA ASP A 62 -7.97 -22.10 6.65
C ASP A 62 -8.97 -23.09 7.23
N THR A 63 -9.91 -23.55 6.40
CA THR A 63 -10.80 -24.66 6.72
C THR A 63 -10.14 -25.98 6.37
N TRP A 64 -10.61 -27.08 6.97
CA TRP A 64 -10.12 -28.43 6.68
C TRP A 64 -10.31 -28.83 5.20
N GLY A 65 -11.24 -28.18 4.49
CA GLY A 65 -11.50 -28.35 3.05
C GLY A 65 -10.67 -27.46 2.12
N GLY A 66 -9.69 -26.71 2.64
CA GLY A 66 -8.82 -25.83 1.84
C GLY A 66 -9.48 -24.50 1.41
N GLY A 67 -10.57 -24.12 2.06
CA GLY A 67 -11.13 -22.76 1.96
C GLY A 67 -10.44 -21.82 2.93
N ILE A 68 -10.46 -20.52 2.63
CA ILE A 68 -9.94 -19.49 3.53
C ILE A 68 -11.09 -19.07 4.45
N LEU A 69 -10.94 -19.29 5.76
CA LEU A 69 -11.94 -18.92 6.76
C LEU A 69 -11.85 -17.43 7.10
N ALA A 70 -10.63 -16.92 7.28
CA ALA A 70 -10.37 -15.52 7.57
C ALA A 70 -8.98 -15.12 7.07
N VAL A 71 -8.83 -13.86 6.66
CA VAL A 71 -7.53 -13.31 6.28
C VAL A 71 -6.74 -12.85 7.51
N GLY A 72 -5.42 -12.94 7.45
CA GLY A 72 -4.54 -12.37 8.47
C GLY A 72 -4.49 -10.83 8.41
N PRO A 73 -3.76 -10.18 9.33
CA PRO A 73 -3.53 -8.74 9.31
C PRO A 73 -3.08 -8.22 7.92
N PRO A 74 -3.64 -7.11 7.42
CA PRO A 74 -3.18 -6.48 6.19
C PRO A 74 -1.74 -5.95 6.34
N THR A 75 -0.91 -6.21 5.35
CA THR A 75 0.46 -5.69 5.31
C THR A 75 0.50 -4.26 4.81
N SER A 76 1.64 -3.58 4.95
CA SER A 76 1.83 -2.23 4.39
C SER A 76 1.58 -2.16 2.87
N ALA A 77 1.81 -3.25 2.12
CA ALA A 77 1.48 -3.33 0.71
C ALA A 77 -0.04 -3.26 0.48
N ALA A 78 -0.82 -4.00 1.27
CA ALA A 78 -2.28 -3.94 1.22
C ALA A 78 -2.80 -2.54 1.57
N LEU A 79 -2.26 -1.89 2.60
CA LEU A 79 -2.69 -0.54 3.02
C LEU A 79 -2.49 0.49 1.91
N ARG A 80 -1.37 0.41 1.18
CA ARG A 80 -1.08 1.30 0.05
C ARG A 80 -2.01 1.06 -1.13
N ILE A 81 -2.18 -0.20 -1.52
CA ILE A 81 -3.04 -0.57 -2.66
C ILE A 81 -4.51 -0.28 -2.37
N ALA A 82 -4.96 -0.49 -1.13
CA ALA A 82 -6.29 -0.11 -0.68
C ALA A 82 -6.50 1.41 -0.66
N GLY A 83 -5.41 2.20 -0.66
CA GLY A 83 -5.43 3.66 -0.65
C GLY A 83 -5.45 4.27 0.75
N GLN A 84 -5.30 3.47 1.80
CA GLN A 84 -5.25 3.97 3.18
C GLN A 84 -3.90 4.62 3.51
N TRP A 85 -2.81 4.08 2.95
CA TRP A 85 -1.47 4.64 3.09
C TRP A 85 -1.00 5.29 1.77
N PRO A 86 -0.22 6.38 1.84
CA PRO A 86 0.37 6.96 0.63
C PRO A 86 1.42 6.01 0.02
N THR A 87 1.56 6.06 -1.30
CA THR A 87 2.63 5.35 -2.00
C THR A 87 3.99 6.01 -1.71
N PRO A 88 5.11 5.26 -1.77
CA PRO A 88 6.44 5.82 -1.60
C PRO A 88 6.75 6.91 -2.62
N GLU A 89 6.30 6.73 -3.86
CA GLU A 89 6.43 7.71 -4.94
C GLU A 89 5.66 8.99 -4.60
N GLY A 90 4.40 8.85 -4.17
CA GLY A 90 3.60 10.01 -3.76
C GLY A 90 4.14 10.71 -2.52
N GLN A 91 4.84 10.00 -1.62
CA GLN A 91 5.55 10.62 -0.51
C GLN A 91 6.80 11.37 -0.98
N LEU A 92 7.56 10.79 -1.93
CA LEU A 92 8.72 11.43 -2.52
C LEU A 92 8.33 12.70 -3.28
N ASP A 93 7.25 12.66 -4.05
CA ASP A 93 6.74 13.82 -4.78
C ASP A 93 6.36 14.97 -3.83
N ARG A 94 5.69 14.66 -2.71
CA ARG A 94 5.40 15.66 -1.67
C ARG A 94 6.66 16.23 -1.03
N LEU A 95 7.69 15.40 -0.82
CA LEU A 95 8.96 15.85 -0.27
C LEU A 95 9.68 16.79 -1.24
N ILE A 96 9.73 16.44 -2.52
CA ILE A 96 10.31 17.28 -3.58
C ILE A 96 9.56 18.62 -3.64
N ALA A 97 8.23 18.58 -3.68
CA ALA A 97 7.39 19.79 -3.70
C ALA A 97 7.65 20.71 -2.49
N ALA A 98 7.91 20.14 -1.30
CA ALA A 98 8.26 20.94 -0.12
C ALA A 98 9.62 21.66 -0.29
N PHE A 99 10.61 21.02 -0.89
CA PHE A 99 11.89 21.68 -1.20
C PHE A 99 11.75 22.74 -2.30
N GLU A 100 10.95 22.48 -3.33
CA GLU A 100 10.65 23.47 -4.37
C GLU A 100 9.94 24.71 -3.81
N ALA A 101 9.01 24.52 -2.87
CA ALA A 101 8.35 25.62 -2.19
C ALA A 101 9.34 26.49 -1.39
N VAL A 102 10.30 25.89 -0.69
CA VAL A 102 11.37 26.64 0.00
C VAL A 102 12.28 27.35 -1.00
N ALA A 103 12.59 26.71 -2.14
CA ALA A 103 13.42 27.32 -3.18
C ALA A 103 12.77 28.55 -3.83
N ALA A 104 11.44 28.59 -3.87
CA ALA A 104 10.65 29.69 -4.43
C ALA A 104 10.23 30.76 -3.42
N ASP A 105 10.54 30.59 -2.13
CA ASP A 105 10.12 31.51 -1.06
C ASP A 105 11.09 32.71 -0.94
N ASP A 106 10.69 33.86 -1.50
CA ASP A 106 11.48 35.10 -1.47
C ASP A 106 11.69 35.68 -0.06
N SER A 107 10.98 35.19 0.96
CA SER A 107 11.21 35.60 2.36
C SER A 107 12.43 34.90 3.00
N ARG A 108 12.96 33.86 2.33
CA ARG A 108 14.12 33.08 2.76
C ARG A 108 15.43 33.64 2.22
N THR A 109 16.53 33.28 2.88
CA THR A 109 17.86 33.64 2.40
C THR A 109 18.19 32.94 1.08
N ASP A 110 18.99 33.60 0.22
CA ASP A 110 19.44 33.02 -1.05
C ASP A 110 20.15 31.66 -0.85
N GLU A 111 20.86 31.51 0.26
CA GLU A 111 21.54 30.26 0.61
C GLU A 111 20.54 29.13 0.92
N GLU A 112 19.49 29.40 1.71
CA GLU A 112 18.43 28.42 1.99
C GLU A 112 17.71 28.00 0.70
N ARG A 113 17.33 28.97 -0.15
CA ARG A 113 16.66 28.67 -1.42
C ARG A 113 17.54 27.83 -2.35
N SER A 114 18.82 28.19 -2.46
CA SER A 114 19.81 27.47 -3.27
C SER A 114 20.04 26.04 -2.78
N ARG A 115 20.12 25.84 -1.46
CA ARG A 115 20.25 24.51 -0.86
C ARG A 115 18.99 23.67 -1.12
N ALA A 116 17.80 24.24 -0.96
CA ALA A 116 16.55 23.55 -1.21
C ALA A 116 16.41 23.11 -2.68
N ALA A 117 16.74 23.99 -3.63
CA ALA A 117 16.73 23.67 -5.05
C ALA A 117 17.68 22.51 -5.40
N LYS A 118 18.89 22.49 -4.82
CA LYS A 118 19.85 21.39 -5.01
C LYS A 118 19.33 20.07 -4.48
N ILE A 119 18.71 20.08 -3.29
CA ILE A 119 18.15 18.87 -2.68
C ILE A 119 16.98 18.34 -3.53
N GLY A 120 16.07 19.21 -3.96
CA GLY A 120 14.96 18.84 -4.86
C GLY A 120 15.48 18.16 -6.12
N LEU A 121 16.47 18.75 -6.79
CA LEU A 121 17.08 18.20 -8.00
C LEU A 121 17.71 16.81 -7.76
N TRP A 122 18.40 16.64 -6.63
CA TRP A 122 19.00 15.36 -6.26
C TRP A 122 17.96 14.27 -6.03
N LEU A 123 16.87 14.60 -5.34
CA LEU A 123 15.76 13.69 -5.05
C LEU A 123 14.98 13.30 -6.32
N SER A 124 14.79 14.23 -7.26
CA SER A 124 14.15 13.96 -8.55
C SER A 124 15.05 13.18 -9.51
N GLY A 125 16.36 13.18 -9.28
CA GLY A 125 17.36 12.58 -10.16
C GLY A 125 18.07 11.39 -9.51
N ALA A 126 19.33 11.59 -9.15
CA ALA A 126 20.25 10.52 -8.75
C ALA A 126 19.79 9.70 -7.52
N LEU A 127 18.96 10.26 -6.63
CA LEU A 127 18.54 9.61 -5.39
C LEU A 127 17.11 9.07 -5.42
N GLN A 128 16.38 9.20 -6.53
CA GLN A 128 14.95 8.88 -6.59
C GLN A 128 14.63 7.45 -6.11
N GLN A 129 15.35 6.46 -6.65
CA GLN A 129 15.11 5.04 -6.32
C GLN A 129 15.50 4.70 -4.87
N VAL A 130 16.54 5.35 -4.34
CA VAL A 130 16.96 5.18 -2.93
C VAL A 130 15.90 5.75 -1.99
N ALA A 131 15.37 6.93 -2.32
CA ALA A 131 14.32 7.58 -1.54
C ALA A 131 13.00 6.78 -1.57
N ILE A 132 12.59 6.27 -2.75
CA ILE A 132 11.43 5.37 -2.89
C ILE A 132 11.61 4.12 -2.01
N GLY A 133 12.79 3.49 -2.07
CA GLY A 133 13.10 2.31 -1.24
C GLY A 133 12.99 2.61 0.27
N ALA A 134 13.51 3.76 0.72
CA ALA A 134 13.41 4.18 2.12
C ALA A 134 11.97 4.49 2.56
N LEU A 135 11.18 5.13 1.69
CA LEU A 135 9.77 5.47 1.96
C LEU A 135 8.82 4.25 1.84
N GLY A 136 9.27 3.18 1.17
CA GLY A 136 8.55 1.92 1.00
C GLY A 136 8.67 0.93 2.17
N GLY A 137 9.65 1.08 3.05
CA GLY A 137 9.93 0.11 4.10
C GLY A 137 9.49 0.53 5.50
N ALA A 138 8.50 -0.17 6.06
CA ALA A 138 8.46 -0.41 7.52
C ALA A 138 9.42 -1.57 7.81
N GLY A 139 10.72 -1.32 7.68
CA GLY A 139 11.76 -2.34 7.67
C GLY A 139 13.04 -1.82 7.03
N GLY A 140 13.59 -0.74 7.57
CA GLY A 140 14.98 -0.39 7.30
C GLY A 140 15.86 -1.59 7.66
N ASN A 141 16.70 -2.01 6.72
CA ASN A 141 17.61 -3.17 6.77
C ASN A 141 16.97 -4.56 6.58
N MET A 142 16.84 -4.97 5.32
CA MET A 142 17.35 -6.28 4.90
C MET A 142 18.33 -6.10 3.74
N LEU A 143 19.48 -5.48 4.06
CA LEU A 143 20.73 -5.86 3.40
C LEU A 143 21.07 -7.26 3.94
N SER A 144 20.57 -8.31 3.28
CA SER A 144 21.24 -9.61 3.38
C SER A 144 22.49 -9.50 2.51
N GLY A 145 23.63 -9.35 3.17
CA GLY A 145 24.85 -9.98 2.68
C GLY A 145 24.75 -11.50 2.80
#